data_AF-A0A1Y1LQI6-F1
#
_entry.id   AF-A0A1Y1LQI6-F1
#
_cell.length_a   1.000
_cell.length_b   1.000
_cell.length_c   1.000
_cell.angle_alpha   90.00
_cell.angle_beta   90.00
_cell.angle_gamma   90.00
#
_symmetry.space_group_name_H-M   'P 1'
#
loop_
_entity.id
_entity.type
_entity.pdbx_description
1 polymer ?
#
loop_
_entity_poly.entity_id
_entity_poly.type
_entity_poly.pdbx_seq_one_letter_code
_entity_poly.pdbx_strand_id
1 'polypeptide(L)'
;ANKLKDELLRARAAEKQAKEKLLDFLGRNAYSNSVAASPIQSVTSLYSSPLSPQMHSDLLALEREPSPAPDLNLNINLNSYDLLAHGDVDQLSLEIEKERVDYLEKSKHLQNQLRELRSEIAVLKVGEKQSELDQLHDEQVKLGENKYSTLRKSKSGSTKSRVAFFEEL
;
A
#
# COMPACT_ATOMS: atom_id res chain seq x y z
N ALA A 1 37.32 -36.71 27.49
CA ALA A 1 36.27 -37.10 26.52
C ALA A 1 34.86 -36.77 27.03
N ASN A 2 34.40 -37.32 28.16
CA ASN A 2 33.01 -37.14 28.62
C ASN A 2 32.62 -35.68 28.96
N LYS A 3 33.51 -34.92 29.61
CA LYS A 3 33.26 -33.50 29.93
C LYS A 3 32.95 -32.64 28.69
N LEU A 4 33.69 -32.85 27.60
CA LEU A 4 33.49 -32.14 26.33
C LEU A 4 32.17 -32.53 25.67
N LYS A 5 31.75 -33.79 25.82
CA LYS A 5 30.46 -34.28 25.32
C LYS A 5 29.29 -33.63 26.07
N ASP A 6 29.41 -33.50 27.39
CA ASP A 6 28.39 -32.85 28.23
C ASP A 6 28.31 -31.34 27.95
N GLU A 7 29.45 -30.70 27.73
CA GLU A 7 29.54 -29.29 27.36
C GLU A 7 28.93 -29.02 25.98
N LEU A 8 29.17 -29.89 25.00
CA LEU A 8 28.57 -29.81 23.66
C LEU A 8 27.04 -29.96 23.71
N LEU A 9 26.54 -30.90 24.51
CA LEU A 9 25.10 -31.10 24.71
C LEU A 9 24.46 -29.86 25.35
N ARG A 10 25.13 -29.28 26.35
CA ARG A 10 24.68 -28.04 27.01
C ARG A 10 24.68 -26.85 26.05
N ALA A 11 25.71 -26.72 25.22
CA ALA A 11 25.81 -25.66 24.21
C ALA A 11 24.68 -25.75 23.18
N ARG A 12 24.38 -26.95 22.66
CA ARG A 12 23.25 -27.16 21.74
C ARG A 12 21.90 -26.86 22.37
N ALA A 13 21.71 -27.22 23.64
CA ALA A 13 20.47 -26.92 24.36
C ALA A 13 20.29 -25.40 24.55
N ALA A 14 21.37 -24.69 24.88
CA ALA A 14 21.37 -23.24 25.02
C ALA A 14 21.11 -22.52 23.68
N GLU A 15 21.72 -23.00 22.59
CA GLU A 15 21.48 -22.49 21.23
C GLU A 15 20.01 -22.65 20.82
N LYS A 16 19.43 -23.84 21.04
CA LYS A 16 18.01 -24.09 20.77
C LYS A 16 17.12 -23.13 21.56
N GLN A 17 17.39 -22.95 22.86
CA GLN A 17 16.62 -22.05 23.71
C GLN A 17 16.76 -20.58 23.26
N ALA A 18 17.94 -20.15 22.81
CA ALA A 18 18.16 -18.80 22.30
C ALA A 18 17.37 -18.56 21.00
N LYS A 19 17.34 -19.56 20.10
CA LYS A 19 16.57 -19.50 18.85
C LYS A 19 15.06 -19.40 19.10
N GLU A 20 14.53 -20.17 20.03
CA GLU A 20 13.12 -20.12 20.41
C GLU A 20 12.74 -18.74 20.98
N LYS A 21 13.57 -18.16 21.85
CA LYS A 21 13.37 -16.80 22.39
C LYS A 21 13.38 -15.73 21.29
N LEU A 22 14.27 -15.86 20.30
CA LEU A 22 14.35 -14.91 19.20
C LEU A 22 13.10 -14.98 18.30
N LEU A 23 12.61 -16.19 18.03
CA LEU A 23 11.37 -16.40 17.29
C LEU A 23 10.14 -15.83 18.03
N ASP A 24 10.08 -16.01 19.35
CA ASP A 24 9.01 -15.41 20.18
C ASP A 24 9.07 -13.88 20.14
N PHE A 25 10.27 -13.28 20.22
CA PHE A 25 10.46 -11.83 20.11
C PHE A 25 10.00 -11.27 18.75
N LEU A 26 10.39 -11.93 17.65
CA LEU A 26 9.99 -11.52 16.30
C LEU A 26 8.49 -11.76 16.03
N GLY A 27 7.96 -12.89 16.50
CA GLY A 27 6.55 -13.25 16.37
C GLY A 27 5.63 -12.31 17.14
N ARG A 28 6.08 -11.79 18.28
CA ARG A 28 5.31 -10.84 19.11
C ARG A 28 5.33 -9.41 18.55
N ASN A 29 6.43 -9.00 17.90
CA ASN A 29 6.53 -7.71 17.22
C ASN A 29 5.85 -7.67 15.83
N ALA A 30 5.57 -8.82 15.22
CA ALA A 30 4.86 -8.86 13.93
C ALA A 30 3.39 -8.43 14.03
N TYR A 31 2.79 -8.44 15.23
CA TYR A 31 1.36 -8.14 15.43
C TYR A 31 1.06 -6.86 16.24
N SER A 32 2.07 -6.12 16.70
CA SER A 32 1.86 -4.82 17.34
C SER A 32 2.55 -3.71 16.57
N ASN A 33 1.77 -3.03 15.73
CA ASN A 33 2.07 -1.68 15.25
C ASN A 33 2.66 -0.81 16.37
N SER A 34 3.74 -0.08 16.07
CA SER A 34 4.00 1.19 16.74
C SER A 34 4.46 2.24 15.73
N VAL A 35 3.44 2.85 15.11
CA VAL A 35 3.42 4.28 14.84
C VAL A 35 3.75 5.05 16.12
N ALA A 36 5.03 5.33 16.38
CA ALA A 36 5.43 6.27 17.42
C ALA A 36 6.87 6.77 17.23
N ALA A 37 7.03 7.84 16.45
CA ALA A 37 8.07 8.84 16.71
C ALA A 37 7.70 10.20 16.08
N SER A 38 7.30 11.12 16.97
CA SER A 38 7.45 12.59 16.90
C SER A 38 6.21 13.46 16.61
N PRO A 39 6.04 14.59 17.34
CA PRO A 39 4.82 15.38 17.34
C PRO A 39 4.86 16.46 16.25
N ILE A 40 3.92 16.39 15.30
CA ILE A 40 3.56 17.53 14.47
C ILE A 40 2.12 17.88 14.81
N GLN A 41 1.95 19.09 15.37
CA GLN A 41 0.65 19.72 15.59
C GLN A 41 -0.05 19.88 14.24
N SER A 42 -1.17 19.20 14.04
CA SER A 42 -2.17 19.58 13.04
C SER A 42 -3.49 18.95 13.44
N VAL A 43 -4.47 19.79 13.77
CA VAL A 43 -5.86 19.40 13.96
C VAL A 43 -6.35 18.65 12.72
N THR A 44 -6.97 17.48 12.90
CA THR A 44 -8.11 16.93 12.12
C THR A 44 -8.33 15.48 12.55
N SER A 45 -9.21 15.31 13.55
CA SER A 45 -9.97 14.07 13.71
C SER A 45 -11.36 14.38 13.21
N LEU A 46 -11.74 13.85 12.05
CA LEU A 46 -13.07 13.39 11.67
C LEU A 46 -12.89 12.60 10.36
N TYR A 47 -13.56 11.44 10.25
CA TYR A 47 -13.51 10.43 9.18
C TYR A 47 -12.58 9.23 9.41
N SER A 48 -13.21 8.20 9.99
CA SER A 48 -12.82 6.79 9.94
C SER A 48 -13.03 6.24 8.52
N SER A 49 -12.03 5.61 7.90
CA SER A 49 -12.19 4.58 6.84
C SER A 49 -10.87 4.02 6.27
N PRO A 50 -10.89 2.86 5.58
CA PRO A 50 -9.89 1.79 5.73
C PRO A 50 -8.82 1.70 4.62
N LEU A 51 -7.81 0.87 4.95
CA LEU A 51 -6.78 0.19 4.14
C LEU A 51 -6.58 0.64 2.68
N SER A 52 -5.36 1.11 2.39
CA SER A 52 -4.78 1.18 1.05
C SER A 52 -3.43 0.45 1.05
N PRO A 53 -3.05 -0.29 -0.01
CA PRO A 53 -1.74 -0.96 -0.09
C PRO A 53 -0.62 0.06 -0.32
N GLN A 54 0.45 -0.05 0.47
CA GLN A 54 1.60 0.84 0.45
C GLN A 54 2.59 0.38 -0.64
N MET A 55 2.74 1.16 -1.71
CA MET A 55 3.82 1.00 -2.68
C MET A 55 5.07 1.67 -2.12
N HIS A 56 6.10 0.87 -1.82
CA HIS A 56 7.37 1.34 -1.26
C HIS A 56 8.21 2.04 -2.34
N SER A 57 8.83 3.13 -1.91
CA SER A 57 9.58 4.10 -2.73
C SER A 57 11.08 3.80 -2.63
N ASP A 58 11.60 2.97 -3.53
CA ASP A 58 13.04 2.76 -3.66
C ASP A 58 13.60 3.60 -4.81
N LEU A 59 14.06 4.82 -4.51
CA LEU A 59 14.81 5.63 -5.47
C LEU A 59 15.76 6.60 -4.78
N LEU A 60 16.74 6.05 -4.04
CA LEU A 60 17.92 6.79 -3.57
C LEU A 60 19.17 5.89 -3.63
N ALA A 61 19.72 5.72 -4.83
CA ALA A 61 21.08 5.20 -4.99
C ALA A 61 21.63 5.56 -6.38
N LEU A 62 22.00 6.82 -6.61
CA LEU A 62 22.82 7.19 -7.76
C LEU A 62 23.52 8.55 -7.57
N GLU A 63 24.37 8.64 -6.55
CA GLU A 63 25.47 9.61 -6.53
C GLU A 63 26.69 8.98 -5.83
N ARG A 64 27.61 8.33 -6.59
CA ARG A 64 29.04 8.32 -6.25
C ARG A 64 29.92 7.82 -7.42
N GLU A 65 30.94 8.62 -7.71
CA GLU A 65 32.08 8.42 -8.62
C GLU A 65 32.87 7.10 -8.43
N PRO A 66 33.65 6.63 -9.44
CA PRO A 66 34.22 5.30 -9.49
C PRO A 66 35.60 5.20 -8.80
N SER A 67 35.82 4.13 -8.03
CA SER A 67 37.15 3.70 -7.56
C SER A 67 37.24 2.17 -7.57
N PRO A 68 38.37 1.55 -7.96
CA PRO A 68 38.43 0.13 -8.30
C PRO A 68 38.83 -0.81 -7.13
N ALA A 69 38.15 -1.96 -7.08
CA ALA A 69 38.47 -3.25 -6.44
C ALA A 69 38.43 -3.34 -4.89
N PRO A 70 38.17 -4.54 -4.28
CA PRO A 70 38.24 -5.90 -4.82
C PRO A 70 36.95 -6.75 -4.69
N ASP A 71 36.90 -7.82 -5.50
CA ASP A 71 35.80 -8.79 -5.60
C ASP A 71 35.44 -9.44 -4.26
N LEU A 72 34.34 -8.98 -3.65
CA LEU A 72 33.64 -9.74 -2.64
C LEU A 72 32.70 -10.71 -3.36
N ASN A 73 33.17 -11.94 -3.46
CA ASN A 73 32.44 -13.14 -3.84
C ASN A 73 31.11 -13.23 -3.08
N LEU A 74 30.06 -12.63 -3.63
CA LEU A 74 28.66 -12.78 -3.21
C LEU A 74 28.14 -14.10 -3.76
N ASN A 75 28.68 -15.20 -3.26
CA ASN A 75 27.99 -16.49 -3.29
C ASN A 75 26.90 -16.49 -2.21
N ILE A 76 26.00 -15.49 -2.28
CA ILE A 76 24.74 -15.50 -1.54
C ILE A 76 23.77 -16.28 -2.41
N ASN A 77 23.83 -17.60 -2.24
CA ASN A 77 22.72 -18.53 -2.32
C ASN A 77 21.51 -18.04 -3.17
N LEU A 78 21.61 -18.19 -4.49
CA LEU A 78 20.56 -17.91 -5.47
C LEU A 78 19.36 -18.90 -5.38
N ASN A 79 19.37 -19.85 -4.42
CA ASN A 79 18.31 -20.86 -4.28
C ASN A 79 17.17 -20.44 -3.36
N SER A 80 17.04 -19.16 -2.97
CA SER A 80 15.90 -18.68 -2.16
C SER A 80 14.69 -18.21 -2.98
N TYR A 81 14.71 -18.35 -4.30
CA TYR A 81 13.64 -17.89 -5.20
C TYR A 81 12.65 -18.99 -5.61
N ASP A 82 12.76 -20.22 -5.09
CA ASP A 82 11.78 -21.29 -5.30
C ASP A 82 10.77 -21.37 -4.14
N LEU A 83 10.14 -20.23 -3.82
CA LEU A 83 9.16 -20.13 -2.73
C LEU A 83 7.70 -20.18 -3.22
N LEU A 84 7.48 -20.16 -4.53
CA LEU A 84 6.15 -20.26 -5.14
C LEU A 84 6.22 -21.34 -6.21
N ALA A 85 5.59 -22.49 -5.95
CA ALA A 85 5.41 -23.47 -7.02
C ALA A 85 4.60 -22.80 -8.13
N HIS A 86 4.92 -23.04 -9.40
CA HIS A 86 4.25 -22.39 -10.53
C HIS A 86 2.70 -22.46 -10.47
N GLY A 87 2.14 -23.51 -9.86
CA GLY A 87 0.70 -23.64 -9.62
C GLY A 87 0.12 -22.66 -8.59
N ASP A 88 0.90 -22.20 -7.63
CA ASP A 88 0.47 -21.25 -6.59
C ASP A 88 0.27 -19.84 -7.18
N VAL A 89 1.08 -19.47 -8.18
CA VAL A 89 0.97 -18.18 -8.89
C VAL A 89 -0.28 -18.13 -9.76
N ASP A 90 -0.61 -19.23 -10.45
CA ASP A 90 -1.81 -19.34 -11.26
C ASP A 90 -3.07 -19.36 -10.39
N GLN A 91 -3.02 -20.05 -9.25
CA GLN A 91 -4.11 -20.05 -8.26
C GLN A 91 -4.35 -18.66 -7.68
N LEU A 92 -3.29 -17.95 -7.28
CA LEU A 92 -3.37 -16.58 -6.77
C LEU A 92 -3.94 -15.62 -7.84
N SER A 93 -3.51 -15.77 -9.09
CA SER A 93 -4.02 -14.97 -10.21
C SER A 93 -5.52 -15.18 -10.42
N LEU A 94 -5.99 -16.42 -10.30
CA LEU A 94 -7.42 -16.74 -10.39
C LEU A 94 -8.22 -16.15 -9.23
N GLU A 95 -7.68 -16.18 -8.01
CA GLU A 95 -8.31 -15.58 -6.83
C GLU A 95 -8.41 -14.06 -6.97
N ILE A 96 -7.35 -13.39 -7.44
CA ILE A 96 -7.35 -11.95 -7.72
C ILE A 96 -8.40 -11.60 -8.78
N GLU A 97 -8.50 -12.35 -9.88
CA GLU A 97 -9.49 -12.06 -10.93
C GLU A 97 -10.92 -12.29 -10.42
N LYS A 98 -11.14 -13.33 -9.62
CA LYS A 98 -12.43 -13.58 -8.97
C LYS A 98 -12.82 -12.40 -8.06
N GLU A 99 -11.93 -11.94 -7.19
CA GLU A 99 -12.18 -10.79 -6.33
C GLU A 99 -12.44 -9.51 -7.13
N ARG A 100 -11.71 -9.31 -8.23
CA ARG A 100 -11.90 -8.18 -9.14
C ARG A 100 -13.30 -8.21 -9.77
N VAL A 101 -13.76 -9.37 -10.25
CA VAL A 101 -15.10 -9.53 -10.84
C VAL A 101 -16.18 -9.25 -9.79
N ASP A 102 -16.08 -9.85 -8.61
CA ASP A 102 -17.02 -9.63 -7.51
C ASP A 102 -17.09 -8.15 -7.09
N TYR A 103 -15.94 -7.48 -7.04
CA TYR A 103 -15.86 -6.05 -6.76
C TYR A 103 -16.56 -5.22 -7.85
N LEU A 104 -16.31 -5.53 -9.13
CA LEU A 104 -16.93 -4.80 -10.25
C LEU A 104 -18.44 -4.99 -10.27
N GLU A 105 -18.95 -6.18 -9.96
CA GLU A 105 -20.38 -6.45 -9.86
C GLU A 105 -21.02 -5.61 -8.75
N LYS A 106 -20.45 -5.65 -7.53
CA LYS A 106 -20.92 -4.85 -6.39
C LYS A 106 -20.87 -3.35 -6.68
N SER A 107 -19.77 -2.88 -7.28
CA SER A 107 -19.59 -1.48 -7.66
C SER A 107 -20.63 -1.03 -8.69
N LYS A 108 -20.87 -1.86 -9.72
CA LYS A 108 -21.90 -1.60 -10.74
C LYS A 108 -23.30 -1.57 -10.13
N HIS A 109 -23.61 -2.50 -9.23
CA HIS A 109 -24.90 -2.52 -8.55
C HIS A 109 -25.14 -1.24 -7.74
N LEU A 110 -24.16 -0.81 -6.94
CA LEU A 110 -24.23 0.44 -6.20
C LEU A 110 -24.38 1.67 -7.12
N GLN A 111 -23.62 1.72 -8.21
CA GLN A 111 -23.74 2.80 -9.20
C GLN A 111 -25.14 2.88 -9.81
N ASN A 112 -25.78 1.72 -10.05
CA ASN A 112 -27.15 1.68 -10.53
C ASN A 112 -28.13 2.22 -9.48
N GLN A 113 -28.02 1.79 -8.22
CA GLN A 113 -28.86 2.29 -7.12
C GLN A 113 -28.73 3.82 -6.96
N LEU A 114 -27.51 4.35 -7.03
CA LEU A 114 -27.28 5.79 -6.97
C LEU A 114 -27.89 6.54 -8.16
N ARG A 115 -27.80 5.96 -9.38
CA ARG A 115 -28.39 6.54 -10.58
C ARG A 115 -29.92 6.52 -10.53
N GLU A 116 -30.51 5.43 -10.05
CA GLU A 116 -31.95 5.29 -9.83
C GLU A 116 -32.45 6.32 -8.82
N LEU A 117 -31.85 6.38 -7.63
CA LEU A 117 -32.17 7.37 -6.61
C LEU A 117 -32.05 8.80 -7.13
N ARG A 118 -30.97 9.12 -7.87
CA ARG A 118 -30.78 10.44 -8.50
C ARG A 118 -31.92 10.77 -9.45
N SER A 119 -32.40 9.80 -10.23
CA SER A 119 -33.53 9.97 -11.15
C SER A 119 -34.85 10.16 -10.41
N GLU A 120 -35.09 9.40 -9.33
CA GLU A 120 -36.31 9.49 -8.52
C GLU A 120 -36.45 10.86 -7.84
N ILE A 121 -35.37 11.38 -7.27
CA ILE A 121 -35.40 12.68 -6.57
C ILE A 121 -35.30 13.87 -7.53
N ALA A 122 -34.97 13.66 -8.81
CA ALA A 122 -34.74 14.74 -9.77
C ALA A 122 -35.97 15.65 -9.96
N VAL A 123 -37.17 15.08 -9.95
CA VAL A 123 -38.44 15.83 -10.11
C VAL A 123 -38.77 16.70 -8.90
N LEU A 124 -38.16 16.42 -7.75
CA LEU A 124 -38.33 17.18 -6.51
C LEU A 124 -37.25 18.26 -6.33
N LYS A 125 -36.25 18.32 -7.22
CA LYS A 125 -35.12 19.24 -7.12
C LYS A 125 -35.56 20.69 -7.35
N VAL A 126 -35.30 21.57 -6.37
CA VAL A 126 -35.54 23.02 -6.48
C VAL A 126 -34.27 23.70 -6.98
N GLY A 127 -34.26 24.11 -8.26
CA GLY A 127 -33.07 24.68 -8.90
C GLY A 127 -32.51 25.94 -8.21
N GLU A 128 -33.37 26.81 -7.69
CA GLU A 128 -32.95 28.03 -6.96
C GLU A 128 -32.17 27.75 -5.67
N LYS A 129 -32.30 26.54 -5.11
CA LYS A 129 -31.58 26.12 -3.89
C LYS A 129 -30.31 25.33 -4.20
N GLN A 130 -29.91 25.21 -5.46
CA GLN A 130 -28.71 24.47 -5.84
C GLN A 130 -27.46 25.25 -5.42
N SER A 131 -26.57 24.60 -4.67
CA SER A 131 -25.29 25.17 -4.26
C SER A 131 -24.30 25.21 -5.42
N GLU A 132 -23.29 26.08 -5.35
CA GLU A 132 -22.14 26.07 -6.25
C GLU A 132 -21.43 24.71 -6.26
N LEU A 133 -21.34 24.04 -5.10
CA LEU A 133 -20.73 22.71 -5.00
C LEU A 133 -21.54 21.63 -5.74
N ASP A 134 -22.87 21.75 -5.78
CA ASP A 134 -23.72 20.83 -6.53
C ASP A 134 -23.50 20.99 -8.04
N GLN A 135 -23.35 22.24 -8.51
CA GLN A 135 -23.07 22.54 -9.91
C GLN A 135 -21.70 22.01 -10.32
N LEU A 136 -20.66 22.27 -9.51
CA LEU A 136 -19.31 21.74 -9.74
C LEU A 136 -19.29 20.21 -9.76
N HIS A 137 -20.02 19.56 -8.85
CA HIS A 137 -20.14 18.11 -8.83
C HIS A 137 -20.80 17.57 -10.10
N ASP A 138 -21.90 18.19 -10.55
CA ASP A 138 -22.59 17.80 -11.79
C ASP A 138 -21.67 17.92 -13.02
N GLU A 139 -20.83 18.96 -13.08
CA GLU A 139 -19.82 19.13 -14.13
C GLU A 139 -18.73 18.06 -14.07
N GLN A 140 -18.19 17.76 -12.89
CA GLN A 140 -17.20 16.69 -12.70
C GLN A 140 -17.75 15.33 -13.13
N VAL A 141 -18.99 15.02 -12.77
CA VAL A 141 -19.67 13.79 -13.19
C VAL A 141 -19.85 13.76 -14.70
N LYS A 142 -20.24 14.87 -15.34
CA LYS A 142 -20.39 14.99 -16.80
C LYS A 142 -19.08 14.78 -17.55
N LEU A 143 -17.96 15.20 -16.98
CA LEU A 143 -16.61 14.96 -17.51
C LEU A 143 -16.08 13.55 -17.22
N GLY A 144 -16.82 12.74 -16.47
CA GLY A 144 -16.39 11.40 -16.05
C GLY A 144 -15.25 11.41 -15.04
N GLU A 145 -15.08 12.52 -14.30
CA GLU A 145 -14.06 12.64 -13.28
C GLU A 145 -14.48 12.02 -11.95
N ASN A 146 -13.54 11.35 -11.31
CA ASN A 146 -13.65 10.85 -9.95
C ASN A 146 -12.39 11.22 -9.16
N LYS A 147 -12.45 11.05 -7.84
CA LYS A 147 -11.34 11.34 -6.93
C LYS A 147 -9.99 10.79 -7.39
N TYR A 148 -9.96 9.53 -7.84
CA TYR A 148 -8.71 8.87 -8.26
C TYR A 148 -8.23 9.34 -9.63
N SER A 149 -9.12 9.57 -10.59
CA SER A 149 -8.75 10.12 -11.89
C SER A 149 -8.20 11.53 -11.75
N THR A 150 -8.81 12.36 -10.91
CA THR A 150 -8.35 13.73 -10.64
C THR A 150 -7.01 13.73 -9.93
N LEU A 151 -6.82 12.88 -8.91
CA LEU A 151 -5.51 12.72 -8.25
C LEU A 151 -4.42 12.24 -9.21
N ARG A 152 -4.75 11.31 -10.11
CA ARG A 152 -3.82 10.83 -11.12
C ARG A 152 -3.43 11.94 -12.10
N LYS A 153 -4.39 12.76 -12.54
CA LYS A 153 -4.14 13.93 -13.40
C LYS A 153 -3.29 14.99 -12.68
N SER A 154 -3.63 15.36 -11.45
CA SER A 154 -2.89 16.40 -10.70
C SER A 154 -1.46 15.98 -10.31
N LYS A 155 -1.22 14.67 -10.17
CA LYS A 155 0.12 14.11 -9.93
C LYS A 155 0.92 13.88 -11.21
N SER A 156 0.34 14.10 -12.39
CA SER A 156 1.06 13.97 -13.65
C SER A 156 2.09 15.09 -13.83
N GLY A 157 3.15 14.81 -14.59
CA GLY A 157 4.26 15.75 -14.81
C GLY A 157 5.35 15.70 -13.74
N SER A 158 6.47 16.35 -14.03
CA SER A 158 7.60 16.42 -13.11
C SER A 158 7.28 17.29 -11.89
N THR A 159 7.97 17.07 -10.77
CA THR A 159 7.85 17.94 -9.59
C THR A 159 8.18 19.39 -9.94
N LYS A 160 9.22 19.63 -10.75
CA LYS A 160 9.61 20.97 -11.22
C LYS A 160 8.45 21.67 -11.95
N SER A 161 7.77 20.97 -12.86
CA SER A 161 6.64 21.53 -13.61
C SER A 161 5.46 21.86 -12.71
N ARG A 162 5.14 20.99 -11.73
CA ARG A 162 4.03 21.21 -10.81
C ARG A 162 4.29 22.35 -9.83
N VAL A 163 5.54 22.50 -9.37
CA VAL A 163 5.96 23.66 -8.56
C VAL A 163 5.88 24.94 -9.38
N ALA A 164 6.42 24.96 -10.60
CA ALA A 164 6.35 26.14 -11.47
C ALA A 164 4.89 26.59 -11.74
N PHE A 165 3.99 25.65 -12.06
CA PHE A 165 2.56 25.97 -12.23
C PHE A 165 1.94 26.52 -10.95
N PHE A 166 2.28 25.98 -9.79
CA PHE A 166 1.74 26.44 -8.52
C PHE A 166 2.18 27.88 -8.18
N GLU A 167 3.41 28.28 -8.48
CA GLU A 167 3.89 29.65 -8.27
C GLU A 167 3.23 30.68 -9.23
N GLU A 168 2.59 30.22 -10.30
CA GLU A 168 1.89 31.06 -11.29
C GLU A 168 0.37 31.19 -11.04
N LEU A 169 -0.19 30.44 -10.09
CA LEU A 169 -1.62 30.47 -9.71
C LEU A 169 -1.98 31.70 -8.86
#